data_AF-A0A1G7DEU8-F1
#
_entry.id   AF-A0A1G7DEU8-F1
#
_cell.length_a   1.000
_cell.length_b   1.000
_cell.length_c   1.000
_cell.angle_alpha   90.00
_cell.angle_beta   90.00
_cell.angle_gamma   90.00
#
_symmetry.space_group_name_H-M   'P 1'
#
loop_
_entity.id
_entity.type
_entity.pdbx_description
1 polymer ?
#
loop_
_entity_poly.entity_id
_entity_poly.type
_entity_poly.pdbx_seq_one_letter_code
_entity_poly.pdbx_strand_id
1 'polypeptide(L)'
;MTATAPQEAFLQAFHAQHPAVTAEAFGAGRAPDGRSSYEILCDRVAAAGRVLDLGCGDGRLLELLARWTGGRLAGVDLSAHSLTLARRRTGRCPASSSSTW
;
A
#
# COMPACT_ATOMS: atom_id res chain seq x y z
N MET A 1 -22.05 -12.77 -10.72
CA MET A 1 -20.57 -12.73 -10.73
C MET A 1 -20.15 -12.14 -12.05
N THR A 2 -19.68 -10.90 -12.07
CA THR A 2 -19.04 -10.33 -13.26
C THR A 2 -17.74 -11.09 -13.51
N ALA A 3 -17.54 -11.57 -14.74
CA ALA A 3 -16.29 -12.19 -15.12
C ALA A 3 -15.16 -11.16 -14.95
N THR A 4 -14.13 -11.52 -14.19
CA THR A 4 -12.89 -10.75 -14.06
C THR A 4 -12.29 -10.52 -15.43
N ALA A 5 -11.97 -9.27 -15.77
CA ALA A 5 -11.34 -8.96 -17.05
C ALA A 5 -9.98 -9.70 -17.15
N PRO A 6 -9.55 -10.20 -18.33
CA PRO A 6 -8.30 -10.95 -18.48
C PRO A 6 -7.07 -10.25 -17.89
N GLN A 7 -7.04 -8.91 -17.94
CA GLN A 7 -5.98 -8.07 -17.39
C GLN A 7 -5.95 -8.14 -15.86
N GLU A 8 -7.10 -8.14 -15.21
CA GLU A 8 -7.20 -8.25 -13.75
C GLU A 8 -6.77 -9.65 -13.28
N ALA A 9 -7.17 -10.70 -14.00
CA ALA A 9 -6.74 -12.07 -13.71
C ALA A 9 -5.21 -12.23 -13.87
N PHE A 10 -4.63 -11.65 -14.93
CA PHE A 10 -3.18 -11.63 -15.11
C PHE A 10 -2.47 -10.91 -13.96
N LEU A 11 -2.93 -9.71 -13.57
CA LEU A 11 -2.32 -8.93 -12.49
C LEU A 11 -2.37 -9.69 -11.15
N GLN A 12 -3.50 -10.33 -10.85
CA GLN A 12 -3.64 -11.17 -9.66
C GLN A 12 -2.66 -12.35 -9.66
N ALA A 13 -2.59 -13.08 -10.77
CA ALA A 13 -1.68 -14.23 -10.89
C ALA A 13 -0.21 -13.81 -10.81
N PHE A 14 0.18 -12.73 -11.49
CA PHE A 14 1.54 -12.22 -11.48
C PHE A 14 1.99 -11.81 -10.07
N HIS A 15 1.16 -11.07 -9.32
CA HIS A 15 1.48 -10.67 -7.94
C HIS A 15 1.42 -11.82 -6.94
N ALA A 16 0.65 -12.88 -7.20
CA ALA A 16 0.69 -14.09 -6.38
C ALA A 16 2.02 -14.84 -6.53
N GLN A 17 2.59 -14.86 -7.75
CA GLN A 17 3.87 -15.52 -8.04
C GLN A 17 5.09 -14.66 -7.68
N HIS A 18 4.95 -13.33 -7.70
CA HIS A 18 6.02 -12.39 -7.43
C HIS A 18 5.59 -11.37 -6.35
N PRO A 19 5.48 -11.79 -5.08
CA PRO A 19 5.11 -10.88 -4.01
C PRO A 19 6.13 -9.74 -3.90
N ALA A 20 5.64 -8.52 -3.61
CA ALA A 20 6.46 -7.31 -3.44
C ALA A 20 7.29 -6.84 -4.65
N VAL A 21 7.28 -7.55 -5.78
CA VAL A 21 8.16 -7.27 -6.94
C VAL A 21 8.11 -5.82 -7.40
N THR A 22 6.91 -5.22 -7.42
CA THR A 22 6.71 -3.82 -7.80
C THR A 22 7.36 -2.89 -6.79
N ALA A 23 7.13 -3.11 -5.49
CA ALA A 23 7.69 -2.27 -4.44
C ALA A 23 9.22 -2.37 -4.38
N GLU A 24 9.77 -3.55 -4.64
CA GLU A 24 11.22 -3.79 -4.73
C GLU A 24 11.83 -3.10 -5.95
N ALA A 25 11.24 -3.30 -7.14
CA ALA A 25 11.73 -2.73 -8.39
C ALA A 25 11.70 -1.19 -8.37
N PHE A 26 10.59 -0.60 -7.97
CA PHE A 26 10.45 0.87 -7.95
C PHE A 26 11.06 1.50 -6.69
N GLY A 27 11.18 0.75 -5.60
CA GLY A 27 11.76 1.23 -4.34
C GLY A 27 13.25 1.60 -4.43
N ALA A 28 13.96 1.11 -5.45
CA ALA A 28 15.35 1.48 -5.74
C ALA A 28 15.49 2.75 -6.59
N GLY A 29 14.43 3.16 -7.30
CA GLY A 29 14.43 4.36 -8.13
C GLY A 29 14.66 5.63 -7.30
N ARG A 30 15.47 6.57 -7.81
CA ARG A 30 15.78 7.84 -7.15
C ARG A 30 15.59 9.01 -8.10
N ALA A 31 14.94 10.05 -7.61
CA ALA A 31 14.88 11.35 -8.27
C ALA A 31 16.24 12.08 -8.16
N PRO A 32 16.46 13.17 -8.91
CA PRO A 32 17.73 13.92 -8.87
C PRO A 32 18.12 14.43 -7.48
N ASP A 33 17.15 14.62 -6.59
CA ASP A 33 17.35 15.05 -5.20
C ASP A 33 17.62 13.89 -4.23
N GLY A 34 17.75 12.67 -4.74
CA GLY A 34 18.06 11.48 -3.95
C GLY A 34 16.87 10.85 -3.23
N ARG A 35 15.65 11.36 -3.40
CA ARG A 35 14.45 10.74 -2.83
C ARG A 35 13.90 9.63 -3.72
N SER A 36 13.31 8.62 -3.11
CA SER A 36 12.46 7.63 -3.79
C SER A 36 11.10 8.22 -4.15
N SER A 37 10.41 7.58 -5.11
CA SER A 37 9.02 7.94 -5.45
C SER A 37 8.09 7.87 -4.23
N TYR A 38 8.34 6.95 -3.29
CA TYR A 38 7.59 6.82 -2.05
C TYR A 38 7.80 8.00 -1.10
N GLU A 39 9.04 8.48 -0.92
CA GLU A 39 9.33 9.64 -0.08
C GLU A 39 8.71 10.92 -0.64
N ILE A 40 8.77 11.09 -1.97
CA ILE A 40 8.11 12.21 -2.66
C ILE A 40 6.59 12.19 -2.42
N LEU A 41 5.96 11.01 -2.46
CA LEU A 41 4.54 10.88 -2.14
C LEU A 41 4.23 11.18 -0.66
N CYS A 42 5.08 10.72 0.27
CA CYS A 42 4.92 11.01 1.70
C CYS A 42 4.94 12.51 1.97
N ASP A 43 5.91 13.22 1.39
CA ASP A 43 5.99 14.70 1.45
C ASP A 43 4.71 15.35 0.95
N ARG A 44 4.17 14.87 -0.17
CA ARG A 44 3.00 15.48 -0.82
C ARG A 44 1.73 15.37 0.02
N VAL A 45 1.62 14.37 0.88
CA VAL A 45 0.45 14.10 1.71
C VAL A 45 0.70 14.33 3.21
N ALA A 46 1.85 14.89 3.60
CA ALA A 46 2.26 15.02 5.00
C ALA A 46 1.24 15.77 5.88
N ALA A 47 0.55 16.77 5.32
CA ALA A 47 -0.48 17.55 6.02
C ALA A 47 -1.88 16.88 6.04
N ALA A 48 -2.06 15.74 5.37
CA ALA A 48 -3.36 15.08 5.30
C ALA A 48 -3.66 14.31 6.59
N GLY A 49 -4.81 14.61 7.21
CA GLY A 49 -5.27 13.86 8.39
C GLY A 49 -5.77 12.45 8.08
N ARG A 50 -6.08 12.14 6.81
CA ARG A 50 -6.52 10.83 6.33
C ARG A 50 -5.94 10.54 4.95
N VAL A 51 -5.38 9.36 4.74
CA VAL A 51 -4.81 8.93 3.46
C VAL A 51 -5.32 7.52 3.11
N LEU A 52 -5.76 7.35 1.86
CA LEU A 52 -6.13 6.06 1.28
C LEU A 52 -5.14 5.71 0.17
N ASP A 53 -4.46 4.58 0.31
CA ASP A 53 -3.55 4.03 -0.68
C ASP A 53 -4.28 2.98 -1.55
N LEU A 54 -4.45 3.29 -2.84
CA LEU A 54 -5.18 2.44 -3.80
C LEU A 54 -4.19 1.60 -4.60
N GLY A 55 -4.29 0.27 -4.49
CA GLY A 55 -3.25 -0.64 -4.95
C GLY A 55 -2.08 -0.68 -3.97
N CYS A 56 -2.38 -0.77 -2.67
CA CYS A 56 -1.37 -0.61 -1.62
C CYS A 56 -0.32 -1.74 -1.57
N GLY A 57 -0.54 -2.83 -2.32
CA GLY A 57 0.38 -3.95 -2.41
C GLY A 57 0.71 -4.54 -1.05
N ASP A 58 1.99 -4.73 -0.79
CA ASP A 58 2.56 -5.24 0.46
C ASP A 58 2.72 -4.14 1.54
N GLY A 59 2.10 -2.97 1.33
CA GLY A 59 2.03 -1.89 2.31
C GLY A 59 3.31 -1.07 2.46
N ARG A 60 4.23 -1.07 1.49
CA ARG A 60 5.47 -0.30 1.56
C ARG A 60 5.24 1.20 1.79
N LEU A 61 4.32 1.82 1.04
CA LEU A 61 4.01 3.24 1.21
C LEU A 61 3.34 3.52 2.56
N LEU A 62 2.41 2.66 2.98
CA LEU A 62 1.72 2.78 4.27
C LEU A 62 2.69 2.70 5.46
N GLU A 63 3.72 1.85 5.37
CA GLU A 63 4.79 1.77 6.38
C GLU A 63 5.55 3.09 6.49
N LEU A 64 5.89 3.70 5.35
CA LEU A 64 6.59 4.98 5.31
C LEU A 64 5.71 6.11 5.82
N LEU A 65 4.46 6.21 5.34
CA LEU A 65 3.49 7.19 5.81
C LEU A 65 3.26 7.10 7.32
N ALA A 66 3.20 5.90 7.89
CA ALA A 66 3.02 5.72 9.33
C ALA A 66 4.16 6.31 10.17
N ARG A 67 5.36 6.48 9.60
CA ARG A 67 6.51 7.13 10.26
C ARG A 67 6.46 8.66 10.12
N TRP A 68 5.76 9.16 9.11
CA TRP A 68 5.75 10.58 8.71
C TRP A 68 4.51 11.33 9.21
N THR A 69 3.38 10.64 9.37
CA THR A 69 2.10 11.24 9.72
C THR A 69 1.45 10.49 10.87
N GLY A 70 0.89 11.25 11.82
CA GLY A 70 0.01 10.72 12.87
C GLY A 70 -1.44 10.52 12.41
N GLY A 71 -1.71 10.72 11.12
CA GLY A 71 -3.03 10.63 10.50
C GLY A 71 -3.55 9.19 10.36
N ARG A 72 -4.80 9.08 9.92
CA ARG A 72 -5.44 7.78 9.67
C ARG A 72 -5.07 7.27 8.27
N LEU A 73 -4.46 6.10 8.23
CA LEU A 73 -4.05 5.45 6.99
C LEU A 73 -4.94 4.24 6.71
N ALA A 74 -5.32 4.06 5.45
CA ALA A 74 -6.00 2.87 4.95
C ALA A 74 -5.38 2.43 3.62
N GLY A 75 -5.34 1.12 3.38
CA GLY A 75 -4.86 0.53 2.14
C GLY A 75 -5.92 -0.38 1.53
N VAL A 76 -6.05 -0.35 0.22
CA VAL A 76 -6.90 -1.26 -0.56
C VAL A 76 -6.07 -1.89 -1.65
N ASP A 77 -6.19 -3.21 -1.79
CA ASP A 77 -5.57 -3.97 -2.86
C ASP A 77 -6.47 -5.15 -3.24
N LEU A 78 -6.44 -5.56 -4.51
CA LEU A 78 -7.22 -6.71 -4.99
C LEU A 78 -6.62 -8.06 -4.54
N SER A 79 -5.32 -8.08 -4.24
CA SER A 79 -4.61 -9.29 -3.82
C SER A 79 -4.71 -9.51 -2.32
N ALA A 80 -5.47 -10.52 -1.91
CA ALA A 80 -5.57 -10.96 -0.52
C ALA A 80 -4.19 -11.37 0.07
N HIS A 81 -3.30 -11.90 -0.78
CA HIS A 81 -1.92 -12.22 -0.40
C HIS A 81 -1.13 -10.96 -0.07
N SER A 82 -1.18 -9.94 -0.95
CA SER A 82 -0.53 -8.65 -0.72
C SER A 82 -1.05 -7.98 0.55
N LEU A 83 -2.36 -7.98 0.77
CA LEU A 83 -2.97 -7.44 2.00
C LEU A 83 -2.49 -8.18 3.26
N THR A 84 -2.23 -9.48 3.17
CA THR A 84 -1.68 -10.24 4.31
C THR A 84 -0.25 -9.79 4.62
N LEU A 85 0.58 -9.56 3.61
CA LEU A 85 1.91 -8.99 3.78
C LEU A 85 1.87 -7.56 4.32
N ALA A 86 0.96 -6.72 3.80
CA ALA A 86 0.77 -5.35 4.26
C ALA A 86 0.39 -5.27 5.75
N ARG A 87 -0.51 -6.14 6.21
CA ARG A 87 -0.87 -6.23 7.65
C ARG A 87 0.32 -6.61 8.51
N ARG A 88 1.14 -7.57 8.04
CA ARG A 88 2.37 -7.98 8.75
C ARG A 88 3.39 -6.85 8.81
N ARG A 89 3.63 -6.16 7.69
CA ARG A 89 4.59 -5.05 7.60
C ARG A 89 4.18 -3.85 8.46
N THR A 90 2.91 -3.46 8.41
CA THR A 90 2.43 -2.26 9.10
C THR A 90 2.13 -2.49 10.59
N GLY A 91 2.15 -3.75 11.06
CA GLY A 91 1.80 -4.11 12.44
C GLY A 91 0.36 -3.74 12.82
N ARG A 92 -0.47 -3.33 11.85
CA ARG A 92 -1.85 -2.90 12.08
C ARG A 92 -2.78 -4.10 11.92
N CYS A 93 -3.24 -4.63 13.04
CA CYS A 93 -4.54 -5.28 13.13
C CYS A 93 -5.60 -4.28 12.63
N PRO A 94 -6.60 -4.65 11.81
CA PRO A 94 -7.66 -3.71 11.46
C PRO A 94 -8.25 -3.16 12.76
N ALA A 95 -8.26 -1.84 12.90
CA ALA A 95 -8.90 -1.20 14.03
C ALA A 95 -10.36 -1.66 14.06
N SER A 96 -10.70 -2.52 15.02
CA SER A 96 -12.08 -2.76 15.40
C SER A 96 -12.58 -1.47 16.01
N SER A 97 -13.14 -0.57 15.19
CA SER A 97 -13.99 0.48 15.71
C SER A 97 -15.29 -0.18 16.15
N SER A 98 -15.35 -0.59 17.42
CA SER A 98 -16.61 -0.74 18.14
C SER A 98 -17.20 0.66 18.28
N SER A 99 -17.96 1.09 17.29
CA SER A 99 -18.87 2.22 17.43
C SER A 99 -20.14 1.69 18.07
N THR A 100 -20.22 1.85 19.39
CA THR A 100 -21.46 1.78 20.15
C THR A 100 -22.34 2.93 19.67
N TRP A 101 -23.53 2.60 19.17
CA TRP A 101 -24.61 3.57 18.94
C TRP A 101 -25.28 3.92 20.26
#